data_AF-A0A919MPV7-F1
#
_entry.id   AF-A0A919MPV7-F1
#
_cell.length_a   1.000
_cell.length_b   1.000
_cell.length_c   1.000
_cell.angle_alpha   90.00
_cell.angle_beta   90.00
_cell.angle_gamma   90.00
#
_symmetry.space_group_name_H-M   'P 1'
#
loop_
_entity.id
_entity.type
_entity.pdbx_description
1 polymer ?
#
loop_
_entity_poly.entity_id
_entity_poly.type
_entity_poly.pdbx_seq_one_letter_code
_entity_poly.pdbx_strand_id
1 'polypeptide(L)'
;MWNLDGTLTRRDTLLPFLRQVCGPIQVGRAVAAATGRDGPRALLLQQLLGGRVTAEVDVVARRYAQHLFNHLLRADCRRRWQWHHHHGHHLVIASSSPEVYVGHLGTLLGADTVIASRIASVNGRLTGRISGGDCRGAERARRVLAHLTERPAGLLWAYGNLPADRDLLDLADIAIRVRPLRHLYAMTDA
;
A
#
# COMPACT_ATOMS: atom_id res chain seq x y z
N MET A 1 -2.70 4.36 -12.45
CA MET A 1 -2.94 3.89 -11.07
C MET A 1 -1.98 2.77 -10.72
N TRP A 2 -1.54 2.74 -9.46
CA TRP A 2 -0.46 1.86 -9.03
C TRP A 2 -0.80 1.13 -7.74
N ASN A 3 -0.71 -0.20 -7.75
CA ASN A 3 -0.54 -0.94 -6.50
C ASN A 3 0.82 -0.57 -5.86
N LEU A 4 0.91 -0.65 -4.54
CA LEU A 4 2.14 -0.38 -3.80
C LEU A 4 2.99 -1.65 -3.66
N ASP A 5 2.51 -2.59 -2.86
CA ASP A 5 3.30 -3.71 -2.35
C ASP A 5 3.67 -4.72 -3.43
N GLY A 6 4.97 -4.86 -3.70
CA GLY A 6 5.50 -5.71 -4.77
C GLY A 6 5.31 -5.15 -6.19
N THR A 7 4.66 -3.99 -6.31
CA THR A 7 4.47 -3.24 -7.57
C THR A 7 5.33 -1.98 -7.59
N LEU A 8 5.04 -0.95 -6.80
CA LEU A 8 5.95 0.20 -6.65
C LEU A 8 7.14 -0.12 -5.75
N THR A 9 6.91 -0.90 -4.69
CA THR A 9 7.96 -1.37 -3.79
C THR A 9 8.42 -2.78 -4.15
N ARG A 10 9.63 -3.14 -3.73
CA ARG A 10 10.20 -4.49 -3.97
C ARG A 10 9.50 -5.61 -3.19
N ARG A 11 8.77 -5.28 -2.12
CA ARG A 11 8.19 -6.23 -1.15
C ARG A 11 7.03 -5.61 -0.37
N ASP A 12 6.34 -6.44 0.42
CA ASP A 12 5.33 -6.02 1.39
C ASP A 12 5.87 -4.98 2.38
N THR A 13 5.03 -4.00 2.71
CA THR A 13 5.35 -2.87 3.59
C THR A 13 4.58 -2.85 4.90
N LEU A 14 3.58 -3.73 5.11
CA LEU A 14 2.74 -3.72 6.31
C LEU A 14 3.50 -4.26 7.54
N LEU A 15 4.02 -5.48 7.47
CA LEU A 15 4.68 -6.07 8.64
C LEU A 15 5.93 -5.29 9.08
N PRO A 16 6.80 -4.79 8.16
CA PRO A 16 7.92 -3.95 8.57
C PRO A 16 7.48 -2.64 9.23
N PHE A 17 6.40 -2.00 8.75
CA PHE A 17 5.83 -0.83 9.40
C PHE A 17 5.37 -1.13 10.83
N LEU A 18 4.58 -2.19 11.00
CA LEU A 18 4.07 -2.59 12.31
C LEU A 18 5.20 -2.91 13.30
N ARG A 19 6.33 -3.47 12.82
CA ARG A 19 7.52 -3.70 13.66
C ARG A 19 8.16 -2.39 14.12
N GLN A 20 8.12 -1.32 13.32
CA GLN A 20 8.62 -0.01 13.76
C GLN A 20 7.70 0.66 14.78
N VAL A 21 6.38 0.44 14.67
CA VAL A 21 5.40 1.02 15.60
C VAL A 21 5.34 0.24 16.94
N CYS A 22 5.35 -1.09 16.88
CA CYS A 22 5.01 -1.95 18.01
C CYS A 22 6.21 -2.75 18.56
N GLY A 23 7.32 -2.77 17.83
CA GLY A 23 8.44 -3.65 18.12
C GLY A 23 8.25 -5.10 17.61
N PRO A 24 9.34 -5.81 17.31
CA PRO A 24 9.30 -7.13 16.68
C PRO A 24 8.63 -8.22 17.53
N ILE A 25 8.78 -8.16 18.87
CA ILE A 25 8.21 -9.15 19.79
C ILE A 25 6.67 -9.08 19.78
N GLN A 26 6.08 -7.89 19.87
CA GLN A 26 4.63 -7.71 19.86
C GLN A 26 4.03 -8.16 18.53
N VAL A 27 4.68 -7.79 17.42
CA VAL A 27 4.25 -8.24 16.08
C VAL A 27 4.32 -9.76 15.96
N GLY A 28 5.41 -10.39 16.42
CA GLY A 28 5.54 -11.85 16.39
C GLY A 28 4.42 -12.56 17.15
N ARG A 29 4.09 -12.07 18.36
CA ARG A 29 2.96 -12.59 19.17
C ARG A 29 1.63 -12.42 18.47
N ALA A 30 1.35 -11.24 17.90
CA ALA A 30 0.10 -10.95 17.22
C ALA A 30 -0.07 -11.81 15.95
N VAL A 31 0.99 -12.00 15.17
CA VAL A 31 0.96 -12.89 14.00
C VAL A 31 0.71 -14.35 14.39
N ALA A 32 1.34 -14.84 15.47
CA ALA A 32 1.11 -16.18 15.97
C ALA A 32 -0.33 -16.38 16.49
N ALA A 33 -0.90 -15.34 17.10
CA ALA A 33 -2.28 -15.34 17.61
C ALA A 33 -3.34 -15.09 16.52
N ALA A 34 -2.96 -14.64 15.32
CA ALA A 34 -3.89 -14.30 14.24
C ALA A 34 -4.45 -15.51 13.48
N THR A 35 -4.54 -16.66 14.12
CA THR A 35 -5.14 -17.91 13.62
C THR A 35 -6.63 -17.95 13.99
N GLY A 36 -7.48 -17.16 13.32
CA GLY A 36 -8.91 -17.01 13.66
C GLY A 36 -9.85 -16.69 12.48
N ARG A 37 -11.16 -16.52 12.77
CA ARG A 37 -12.26 -16.36 11.80
C ARG A 37 -12.27 -15.01 11.05
N ASP A 38 -11.79 -13.94 11.65
CA ASP A 38 -11.55 -12.67 10.95
C ASP A 38 -10.24 -12.78 10.15
N GLY A 39 -10.23 -12.31 8.90
CA GLY A 39 -9.03 -12.40 8.06
C GLY A 39 -7.81 -11.85 8.81
N PRO A 40 -6.65 -12.54 8.78
CA PRO A 40 -5.54 -12.36 9.71
C PRO A 40 -5.03 -10.92 9.83
N ARG A 41 -5.24 -10.10 8.79
CA ARG A 41 -4.89 -8.68 8.76
C ARG A 41 -5.74 -7.80 9.68
N ALA A 42 -7.06 -7.97 9.69
CA ALA A 42 -7.94 -7.08 10.47
C ALA A 42 -7.67 -7.24 11.96
N LEU A 43 -7.54 -8.49 12.41
CA LEU A 43 -7.15 -8.84 13.76
C LEU A 43 -5.76 -8.28 14.12
N LEU A 44 -4.79 -8.42 13.22
CA LEU A 44 -3.45 -7.88 13.40
C LEU A 44 -3.45 -6.35 13.60
N LEU A 45 -4.18 -5.61 12.76
CA LEU A 45 -4.29 -4.15 12.89
C LEU A 45 -4.99 -3.75 14.19
N GLN A 46 -6.05 -4.46 14.58
CA GLN A 46 -6.78 -4.20 15.82
C GLN A 46 -5.89 -4.42 17.05
N GLN A 47 -5.16 -5.53 17.11
CA GLN A 47 -4.27 -5.87 18.22
C GLN A 47 -3.07 -4.92 18.33
N LEU A 48 -2.49 -4.54 17.19
CA LEU A 48 -1.23 -3.80 17.21
C LEU A 48 -1.40 -2.28 17.22
N LEU A 49 -2.47 -1.76 16.61
CA LEU A 49 -2.68 -0.31 16.48
C LEU A 49 -3.81 0.22 17.38
N GLY A 50 -4.67 -0.65 17.90
CA GLY A 50 -5.73 -0.26 18.84
C GLY A 50 -5.18 0.48 20.06
N GLY A 51 -5.80 1.60 20.40
CA GLY A 51 -5.46 2.45 21.55
C GLY A 51 -4.25 3.37 21.36
N ARG A 52 -3.47 3.23 20.28
CA ARG A 52 -2.29 4.07 20.05
C ARG A 52 -2.66 5.51 19.70
N VAL A 53 -1.85 6.47 20.15
CA VAL A 53 -2.02 7.89 19.80
C VAL A 53 -1.73 8.08 18.32
N THR A 54 -2.66 8.67 17.58
CA THR A 54 -2.54 8.88 16.12
C THR A 54 -1.29 9.68 15.78
N ALA A 55 -1.00 10.74 16.54
CA ALA A 55 0.17 11.60 16.32
C ALA A 55 1.51 10.86 16.47
N GLU A 56 1.62 9.94 17.43
CA GLU A 56 2.84 9.14 17.64
C GLU A 56 3.07 8.16 16.48
N VAL A 57 2.01 7.49 16.04
CA VAL A 57 2.07 6.57 14.88
C VAL A 57 2.43 7.34 13.61
N ASP A 58 1.91 8.54 13.45
CA ASP A 58 2.17 9.41 12.29
C ASP A 58 3.65 9.87 12.20
N VAL A 59 4.32 10.11 13.34
CA VAL A 59 5.78 10.35 13.36
C VAL A 59 6.56 9.16 12.80
N VAL A 60 6.19 7.93 13.20
CA VAL A 60 6.80 6.71 12.67
C VAL A 60 6.46 6.53 11.19
N ALA A 61 5.22 6.82 10.80
CA ALA A 61 4.76 6.72 9.42
C ALA A 61 5.53 7.63 8.46
N ARG A 62 5.81 8.89 8.84
CA ARG A 62 6.67 9.81 8.08
C ARG A 62 8.07 9.23 7.85
N ARG A 63 8.72 8.77 8.93
CA ARG A 63 10.07 8.18 8.85
C ARG A 63 10.07 6.93 7.98
N TYR A 64 9.05 6.10 8.12
CA TYR A 64 8.91 4.90 7.33
C TYR A 64 8.69 5.20 5.85
N ALA A 65 7.84 6.16 5.50
CA ALA A 65 7.64 6.61 4.13
C ALA A 65 8.93 7.10 3.48
N GLN A 66 9.75 7.86 4.22
CA GLN A 66 11.07 8.28 3.73
C GLN A 66 11.99 7.08 3.46
N HIS A 67 11.99 6.07 4.35
CA HIS A 67 12.74 4.84 4.13
C HIS A 67 12.24 4.08 2.88
N LEU A 68 10.92 3.99 2.69
CA LEU A 68 10.34 3.37 1.49
C LEU A 68 10.81 4.08 0.22
N PHE A 69 10.72 5.41 0.20
CA PHE A 69 11.11 6.25 -0.93
C PHE A 69 12.60 6.09 -1.27
N ASN A 70 13.47 6.15 -0.27
CA ASN A 70 14.92 6.08 -0.47
C ASN A 70 15.42 4.69 -0.85
N HIS A 71 14.78 3.63 -0.32
CA HIS A 71 15.40 2.31 -0.34
C HIS A 71 14.56 1.19 -0.91
N LEU A 72 13.22 1.26 -0.92
CA LEU A 72 12.37 0.11 -1.30
C LEU A 72 11.64 0.26 -2.63
N LEU A 73 11.63 1.44 -3.24
CA LEU A 73 11.06 1.61 -4.58
C LEU A 73 11.82 0.76 -5.60
N ARG A 74 11.07 0.17 -6.53
CA ARG A 74 11.63 -0.54 -7.68
C ARG A 74 12.08 0.46 -8.73
N ALA A 75 13.30 0.30 -9.26
CA ALA A 75 13.88 1.24 -10.21
C ALA A 75 13.11 1.28 -11.54
N ASP A 76 12.66 0.13 -12.05
CA ASP A 76 11.82 0.02 -13.26
C ASP A 76 10.48 0.74 -13.09
N CYS A 77 9.79 0.49 -11.98
CA CYS A 77 8.51 1.14 -11.68
C CYS A 77 8.67 2.63 -11.40
N ARG A 78 9.74 3.06 -10.72
CA ARG A 78 10.04 4.48 -10.49
C ARG A 78 10.30 5.22 -11.81
N ARG A 79 11.04 4.63 -12.75
CA ARG A 79 11.22 5.23 -14.09
C ARG A 79 9.90 5.37 -14.83
N ARG A 80 9.04 4.35 -14.79
CA ARG A 80 7.72 4.41 -15.43
C ARG A 80 6.79 5.41 -14.75
N TRP A 81 6.84 5.53 -13.43
CA TRP A 81 6.15 6.58 -12.67
C TRP A 81 6.59 7.97 -13.13
N GLN A 82 7.89 8.22 -13.22
CA GLN A 82 8.44 9.49 -13.70
C GLN A 82 8.06 9.77 -15.16
N TRP A 83 8.00 8.74 -16.01
CA TRP A 83 7.52 8.88 -17.38
C TRP A 83 6.08 9.40 -17.42
N HIS A 84 5.17 8.80 -16.63
CA HIS A 84 3.78 9.29 -16.53
C HIS A 84 3.71 10.71 -15.98
N HIS A 85 4.48 11.00 -14.94
CA HIS A 85 4.58 12.35 -14.37
C HIS A 85 4.98 13.37 -15.45
N HIS A 86 6.03 13.07 -16.24
CA HIS A 86 6.53 13.97 -17.28
C HIS A 86 5.51 14.19 -18.42
N HIS A 87 4.63 13.24 -18.67
CA HIS A 87 3.55 13.37 -19.66
C HIS A 87 2.30 14.05 -19.08
N GLY A 88 2.34 14.57 -17.85
CA GLY A 88 1.21 15.25 -17.22
C GLY A 88 0.05 14.31 -16.87
N HIS A 89 0.31 13.01 -16.73
CA HIS A 89 -0.72 12.06 -16.34
C HIS A 89 -1.03 12.20 -14.84
N HIS A 90 -2.29 11.99 -14.47
CA HIS A 90 -2.71 11.95 -13.07
C HIS A 90 -2.26 10.65 -12.39
N LEU A 91 -1.49 10.79 -11.32
CA LEU A 91 -0.82 9.70 -10.63
C LEU A 91 -1.57 9.29 -9.36
N VAL A 92 -2.07 8.06 -9.36
CA VAL A 92 -2.81 7.50 -8.22
C VAL A 92 -2.10 6.28 -7.65
N ILE A 93 -1.91 6.26 -6.34
CA ILE A 93 -1.55 5.05 -5.59
C ILE A 93 -2.84 4.43 -5.03
N ALA A 94 -3.11 3.17 -5.34
CA ALA A 94 -4.26 2.42 -4.86
C ALA A 94 -3.80 1.14 -4.15
N SER A 95 -3.83 1.14 -2.81
CA SER A 95 -3.20 0.08 -2.01
C SER A 95 -4.02 -0.32 -0.79
N SER A 96 -3.94 -1.59 -0.41
CA SER A 96 -4.51 -2.06 0.86
C SER A 96 -3.68 -1.66 2.09
N SER A 97 -2.48 -1.14 1.88
CA SER A 97 -1.59 -0.72 2.95
C SER A 97 -2.12 0.52 3.71
N PRO A 98 -1.81 0.64 5.03
CA PRO A 98 -2.30 1.73 5.86
C PRO A 98 -2.04 3.12 5.28
N GLU A 99 -3.11 3.89 5.11
CA GLU A 99 -3.10 5.26 4.56
C GLU A 99 -2.09 6.17 5.28
N VAL A 100 -1.90 5.97 6.59
CA VAL A 100 -1.02 6.80 7.43
C VAL A 100 0.41 6.91 6.89
N TYR A 101 1.00 5.87 6.30
CA TYR A 101 2.32 5.98 5.66
C TYR A 101 2.25 6.05 4.14
N VAL A 102 1.20 5.50 3.52
CA VAL A 102 1.05 5.57 2.06
C VAL A 102 0.79 7.02 1.62
N GLY A 103 0.08 7.82 2.42
CA GLY A 103 -0.13 9.25 2.18
C GLY A 103 1.18 10.04 2.16
N HIS A 104 2.05 9.81 3.16
CA HIS A 104 3.39 10.43 3.20
C HIS A 104 4.25 9.97 2.01
N LEU A 105 4.21 8.68 1.65
CA LEU A 105 4.93 8.17 0.50
C LEU A 105 4.40 8.77 -0.82
N GLY A 106 3.08 8.92 -0.95
CA GLY A 106 2.44 9.56 -2.09
C GLY A 106 2.91 11.00 -2.26
N THR A 107 2.98 11.75 -1.16
CA THR A 107 3.52 13.12 -1.15
C THR A 107 4.97 13.15 -1.66
N LEU A 108 5.83 12.26 -1.15
CA LEU A 108 7.23 12.14 -1.60
C LEU A 108 7.37 11.75 -3.09
N LEU A 109 6.43 10.95 -3.61
CA LEU A 109 6.41 10.52 -5.00
C LEU A 109 5.80 11.55 -5.95
N GLY A 110 5.18 12.62 -5.44
CA GLY A 110 4.38 13.53 -6.25
C GLY A 110 3.11 12.86 -6.80
N ALA A 111 2.48 12.00 -5.99
CA ALA A 111 1.18 11.41 -6.34
C ALA A 111 0.07 12.44 -6.15
N ASP A 112 -0.81 12.56 -7.14
CA ASP A 112 -1.96 13.45 -7.04
C ASP A 112 -3.08 12.87 -6.18
N THR A 113 -3.14 11.54 -6.03
CA THR A 113 -4.16 10.88 -5.21
C THR A 113 -3.62 9.60 -4.55
N VAL A 114 -4.02 9.40 -3.30
CA VAL A 114 -3.77 8.17 -2.55
C VAL A 114 -5.11 7.57 -2.12
N ILE A 115 -5.37 6.34 -2.56
CA ILE A 115 -6.53 5.53 -2.19
C ILE A 115 -6.01 4.33 -1.38
N ALA A 116 -6.07 4.45 -0.06
CA ALA A 116 -5.45 3.49 0.85
C ALA A 116 -6.39 2.99 1.96
N SER A 117 -5.98 1.98 2.72
CA SER A 117 -6.78 1.48 3.85
C SER A 117 -6.66 2.43 5.05
N ARG A 118 -7.74 3.13 5.37
CA ARG A 118 -7.81 4.06 6.51
C ARG A 118 -8.11 3.30 7.78
N ILE A 119 -7.36 3.59 8.85
CA ILE A 119 -7.64 3.05 10.19
C ILE A 119 -8.47 4.10 10.94
N ALA A 120 -9.62 3.70 11.46
CA ALA A 120 -10.51 4.58 12.19
C ALA A 120 -9.83 5.09 13.48
N SER A 121 -10.08 6.36 13.80
CA SER A 121 -9.61 6.98 15.04
C SER A 121 -10.75 7.64 15.79
N VAL A 122 -10.66 7.67 17.12
CA VAL A 122 -11.60 8.33 18.02
C VAL A 122 -10.78 9.05 19.09
N ASN A 123 -11.05 10.33 19.31
CA ASN A 123 -10.36 11.16 20.31
C ASN A 123 -8.82 11.10 20.20
N GLY A 124 -8.29 11.20 18.98
CA GLY A 124 -6.84 11.18 18.73
C GLY A 124 -6.16 9.83 18.92
N ARG A 125 -6.93 8.74 19.06
CA ARG A 125 -6.41 7.38 19.19
C ARG A 125 -6.93 6.47 18.08
N LEU A 126 -6.05 5.62 17.55
CA LEU A 126 -6.42 4.60 16.59
C LEU A 126 -7.26 3.53 17.27
N THR A 127 -8.34 3.12 16.61
CA THR A 127 -9.17 1.99 17.04
C THR A 127 -8.59 0.65 16.57
N GLY A 128 -7.67 0.69 15.60
CA GLY A 128 -7.16 -0.48 14.90
C GLY A 128 -8.14 -1.13 13.90
N ARG A 129 -9.38 -0.63 13.83
CA ARG A 129 -10.38 -1.07 12.84
C ARG A 129 -10.21 -0.29 11.53
N ILE A 130 -10.41 -0.98 10.40
CA ILE A 130 -10.40 -0.32 9.10
C ILE A 130 -11.71 0.45 8.89
N SER A 131 -11.61 1.70 8.47
CA SER A 131 -12.75 2.55 8.12
C SER A 131 -13.12 2.36 6.65
N GLY A 132 -14.40 2.13 6.36
CA GLY A 132 -14.93 1.99 5.00
C GLY A 132 -14.51 0.71 4.25
N GLY A 133 -13.88 -0.27 4.93
CA GLY A 133 -13.39 -1.52 4.33
C GLY A 133 -11.90 -1.52 3.95
N ASP A 134 -11.29 -2.70 3.84
CA ASP A 134 -9.90 -2.85 3.38
C ASP A 134 -9.83 -2.52 1.88
N CYS A 135 -8.93 -1.61 1.49
CA CYS A 135 -8.71 -1.19 0.11
C CYS A 135 -8.01 -2.31 -0.70
N ARG A 136 -8.74 -3.41 -0.91
CA ARG A 136 -8.25 -4.64 -1.54
C ARG A 136 -9.35 -5.23 -2.44
N GLY A 137 -8.94 -5.87 -3.55
CA GLY A 137 -9.87 -6.50 -4.50
C GLY A 137 -10.95 -5.52 -4.96
N ALA A 138 -12.20 -6.00 -4.99
CA ALA A 138 -13.37 -5.25 -5.40
C ALA A 138 -13.55 -3.90 -4.66
N GLU A 139 -13.24 -3.82 -3.37
CA GLU A 139 -13.38 -2.55 -2.63
C GLU A 139 -12.38 -1.49 -3.14
N ARG A 140 -11.16 -1.90 -3.48
CA ARG A 140 -10.20 -0.98 -4.12
C ARG A 140 -10.69 -0.55 -5.50
N ALA A 141 -11.17 -1.49 -6.31
CA ALA A 141 -11.69 -1.19 -7.64
C ALA A 141 -12.87 -0.21 -7.57
N ARG A 142 -13.79 -0.40 -6.62
CA ARG A 142 -14.91 0.50 -6.35
C ARG A 142 -14.47 1.92 -5.99
N ARG A 143 -13.51 2.06 -5.07
CA ARG A 143 -12.96 3.38 -4.68
C ARG A 143 -12.26 4.08 -5.84
N VAL A 144 -11.52 3.31 -6.62
CA VAL A 144 -10.88 3.79 -7.84
C VAL A 144 -11.93 4.29 -8.82
N LEU A 145 -12.97 3.52 -9.10
CA LEU A 145 -14.03 3.89 -10.03
C LEU A 145 -14.73 5.18 -9.58
N ALA A 146 -15.07 5.29 -8.28
CA ALA A 146 -15.65 6.51 -7.71
C ALA A 146 -14.74 7.74 -7.91
N HIS A 147 -13.43 7.58 -7.73
CA HIS A 147 -12.48 8.65 -8.00
C HIS A 147 -12.40 9.02 -9.50
N LEU A 148 -12.56 8.05 -10.40
CA LEU A 148 -12.51 8.29 -11.85
C LEU A 148 -13.79 8.97 -12.37
N THR A 149 -14.96 8.66 -11.79
CA THR A 149 -16.23 9.30 -12.20
C THR A 149 -16.26 10.80 -11.94
N GLU A 150 -15.42 11.30 -11.03
CA GLU A 150 -15.28 12.72 -10.73
C GLU A 150 -14.34 13.46 -11.71
N ARG A 151 -13.86 12.79 -12.76
CA ARG A 151 -12.80 13.27 -13.65
C ARG A 151 -13.19 13.19 -15.13
N PRO A 152 -12.57 14.03 -15.99
CA PRO A 152 -12.71 13.88 -17.43
C PRO A 152 -12.31 12.47 -17.89
N ALA A 153 -13.02 11.95 -18.88
CA ALA A 153 -12.68 10.67 -19.48
C ALA A 153 -11.27 10.69 -20.07
N GLY A 154 -10.54 9.59 -19.92
CA GLY A 154 -9.18 9.43 -20.43
C GLY A 154 -8.69 8.00 -20.28
N LEU A 155 -7.55 7.70 -20.89
CA LEU A 155 -6.95 6.36 -20.85
C LEU A 155 -6.49 6.00 -19.44
N LEU A 156 -7.02 4.90 -18.91
CA LEU A 156 -6.66 4.36 -17.61
C LEU A 156 -5.52 3.35 -17.75
N TRP A 157 -4.39 3.66 -17.11
CA TRP A 157 -3.28 2.73 -16.91
C TRP A 157 -3.34 2.13 -15.52
N ALA A 158 -3.18 0.81 -15.37
CA ALA A 158 -3.10 0.16 -14.08
C ALA A 158 -1.90 -0.80 -13.97
N TYR A 159 -1.22 -0.74 -12.82
CA TYR A 159 -0.06 -1.56 -12.50
C TYR A 159 -0.32 -2.38 -11.23
N GLY A 160 -0.13 -3.70 -11.32
CA GLY A 160 -0.32 -4.63 -10.19
C GLY A 160 0.47 -5.93 -10.35
N ASN A 161 0.66 -6.67 -9.27
CA ASN A 161 1.50 -7.87 -9.22
C ASN A 161 0.76 -9.11 -8.67
N LEU A 162 -0.37 -8.95 -7.98
CA LEU A 162 -1.09 -10.04 -7.32
C LEU A 162 -2.40 -10.38 -8.04
N PRO A 163 -2.92 -11.60 -7.85
CA PRO A 163 -4.29 -11.93 -8.27
C PRO A 163 -5.34 -10.97 -7.72
N ALA A 164 -5.15 -10.45 -6.51
CA ALA A 164 -6.04 -9.45 -5.88
C ALA A 164 -6.03 -8.08 -6.60
N ASP A 165 -5.13 -7.86 -7.55
CA ASP A 165 -5.12 -6.69 -8.44
C ASP A 165 -6.00 -6.88 -9.68
N ARG A 166 -6.58 -8.08 -9.91
CA ARG A 166 -7.42 -8.36 -11.09
C ARG A 166 -8.54 -7.34 -11.25
N ASP A 167 -9.37 -7.13 -10.22
CA ASP A 167 -10.50 -6.21 -10.31
C ASP A 167 -10.08 -4.77 -10.66
N LEU A 168 -8.86 -4.35 -10.29
CA LEU A 168 -8.31 -3.05 -10.65
C LEU A 168 -7.75 -3.04 -12.08
N LEU A 169 -7.08 -4.13 -12.48
CA LEU A 169 -6.51 -4.27 -13.81
C LEU A 169 -7.59 -4.39 -14.89
N ASP A 170 -8.70 -5.04 -14.58
CA ASP A 170 -9.84 -5.24 -15.49
C ASP A 170 -10.59 -3.93 -15.76
N LEU A 171 -10.45 -2.92 -14.90
CA LEU A 171 -10.98 -1.56 -15.15
C LEU A 171 -10.15 -0.77 -16.17
N ALA A 172 -8.89 -1.15 -16.40
CA ALA A 172 -7.93 -0.32 -17.12
C ALA A 172 -7.90 -0.60 -18.62
N ASP A 173 -7.82 0.46 -19.43
CA ASP A 173 -7.55 0.36 -20.86
C ASP A 173 -6.17 -0.27 -21.12
N ILE A 174 -5.21 0.04 -20.24
CA ILE A 174 -3.84 -0.48 -20.31
C ILE A 174 -3.47 -1.10 -18.97
N ALA A 175 -3.57 -2.42 -18.89
CA ALA A 175 -3.27 -3.22 -17.72
C ALA A 175 -1.86 -3.83 -17.79
N ILE A 176 -1.03 -3.55 -16.78
CA ILE A 176 0.34 -4.08 -16.68
C ILE A 176 0.46 -4.96 -15.45
N ARG A 177 0.74 -6.24 -15.70
CA ARG A 177 1.14 -7.17 -14.65
C ARG A 177 2.64 -7.06 -14.37
N VAL A 178 2.97 -6.45 -13.24
CA VAL A 178 4.33 -6.32 -12.74
C VAL A 178 4.77 -7.64 -12.13
N ARG A 179 5.79 -8.27 -12.72
CA ARG A 179 6.32 -9.55 -12.21
C ARG A 179 7.13 -9.33 -10.92
N PRO A 180 7.12 -10.28 -9.97
CA PRO A 180 8.04 -10.28 -8.85
C PRO A 180 9.49 -10.23 -9.36
N LEU A 181 10.36 -9.53 -8.65
CA LEU A 181 11.80 -9.60 -8.93
C LEU A 181 12.24 -11.05 -8.69
N ARG A 182 12.71 -11.72 -9.75
CA ARG A 182 13.44 -12.98 -9.60
C ARG A 182 14.84 -12.62 -9.12
N HIS A 183 15.21 -13.04 -7.93
CA HIS A 183 16.63 -13.10 -7.58
C HIS A 183 17.26 -14.16 -8.50
N LEU A 184 18.07 -13.71 -9.46
CA LEU A 184 19.01 -14.59 -10.14
C LEU A 184 20.11 -14.90 -9.12
N TYR A 185 20.06 -16.08 -8.52
CA TYR A 185 21.27 -16.65 -7.93
C TYR A 185 22.10 -17.18 -9.11
N ALA A 186 23.36 -16.75 -9.22
CA ALA A 186 24.32 -17.56 -9.94
C ALA A 186 24.41 -18.88 -9.17
N MET A 187 24.10 -20.00 -9.82
CA MET A 187 24.57 -21.28 -9.31
C MET A 187 26.08 -21.26 -9.54
N THR A 188 26.84 -20.86 -8.53
CA THR A 188 28.28 -21.16 -8.53
C THR A 188 28.38 -22.67 -8.42
N ASP A 189 28.92 -23.28 -9.48
CA ASP A 189 29.26 -24.69 -9.54
C ASP A 189 30.11 -25.08 -8.31
N ALA A 190 29.81 -26.26 -7.78
CA ALA A 190 30.51 -26.90 -6.67
C ALA A 190 31.91 -27.37 -7.07
#